data_AF-A0A6H9RYA1-F1
#
_entry.id   AF-A0A6H9RYA1-F1
#
_cell.length_a   1.000
_cell.length_b   1.000
_cell.length_c   1.000
_cell.angle_alpha   90.00
_cell.angle_beta   90.00
_cell.angle_gamma   90.00
#
_symmetry.space_group_name_H-M   'P 1'
#
loop_
_entity.id
_entity.type
_entity.pdbx_description
1 polymer ?
#
loop_
_entity_poly.entity_id
_entity_poly.type
_entity_poly.pdbx_seq_one_letter_code
_entity_poly.pdbx_strand_id
1 'polypeptide(L)'
;MPLTTLVHRASLPSPQISAEQALVLLRLNYGLSGDLRPLGSNQDLNYRVDSERGRFVLKICHGDYAVQELQAQHAALKLLAGHGAVKVPRVITASNGQDLLTLDVDGQAVHMRLLEYIDGQSLTQ
;
A
#
# COMPACT_ATOMS: atom_id res chain seq x y z
N MET A 1 8.93 -18.48 7.68
CA MET A 1 9.93 -17.38 7.64
C MET A 1 10.77 -17.44 8.92
N PRO A 2 12.11 -17.38 8.84
CA PRO A 2 12.97 -17.42 10.03
C PRO A 2 12.97 -16.07 10.78
N LEU A 3 13.26 -16.11 12.09
CA LEU A 3 13.28 -14.93 12.96
C LEU A 3 14.26 -13.84 12.47
N THR A 4 15.39 -14.26 11.90
CA THR A 4 16.40 -13.35 11.33
C THR A 4 15.84 -12.49 10.21
N THR A 5 14.95 -13.03 9.35
CA THR A 5 14.28 -12.25 8.30
C THR A 5 13.32 -11.21 8.88
N LEU A 6 12.58 -11.56 9.94
CA LEU A 6 11.69 -10.63 10.64
C LEU A 6 12.46 -9.47 11.28
N VAL A 7 13.55 -9.79 11.98
CA VAL A 7 14.41 -8.79 12.64
C VAL A 7 15.05 -7.87 11.61
N HIS A 8 15.54 -8.43 10.49
CA HIS A 8 16.12 -7.64 9.42
C HIS A 8 15.09 -6.67 8.83
N ARG A 9 13.90 -7.15 8.44
CA ARG A 9 12.84 -6.28 7.91
C ARG A 9 12.49 -5.16 8.87
N ALA A 10 12.22 -5.49 10.14
CA ALA A 10 11.88 -4.52 11.18
C ALA A 10 12.96 -3.46 11.43
N SER A 11 14.21 -3.71 11.04
CA SER A 11 15.32 -2.76 11.12
C SER A 11 15.51 -1.88 9.88
N LEU A 12 14.89 -2.21 8.75
CA LEU A 12 14.98 -1.41 7.53
C LEU A 12 14.19 -0.10 7.67
N PRO A 13 14.73 1.05 7.22
CA PRO A 13 13.95 2.27 7.09
C PRO A 13 12.86 2.09 6.03
N SER A 14 11.84 2.94 6.01
CA SER A 14 10.86 2.95 4.91
C SER A 14 11.54 3.15 3.55
N PRO A 15 10.95 2.64 2.44
CA PRO A 15 11.46 2.90 1.09
C PRO A 15 11.70 4.39 0.84
N GLN A 16 12.71 4.74 0.05
CA GLN A 16 13.05 6.14 -0.23
C GLN A 16 12.36 6.59 -1.52
N ILE A 17 11.02 6.65 -1.49
CA ILE A 17 10.20 7.12 -2.61
C ILE A 17 9.62 8.49 -2.26
N SER A 18 9.89 9.48 -3.11
CA SER A 18 9.37 10.85 -2.93
C SER A 18 7.86 10.91 -3.18
N ALA A 19 7.20 11.95 -2.68
CA ALA A 19 5.77 12.16 -2.92
C ALA A 19 5.48 12.36 -4.43
N GLU A 20 6.37 13.03 -5.15
CA GLU A 20 6.28 13.25 -6.60
C GLU A 20 6.39 11.93 -7.37
N GLN A 21 7.35 11.07 -6.99
CA GLN A 21 7.47 9.73 -7.56
C GLN A 21 6.21 8.89 -7.29
N ALA A 22 5.72 8.92 -6.05
CA ALA A 22 4.49 8.21 -5.69
C ALA A 22 3.28 8.69 -6.50
N LEU A 23 3.16 10.00 -6.78
CA LEU A 23 2.12 10.55 -7.65
C LEU A 23 2.25 10.08 -9.11
N VAL A 24 3.46 10.03 -9.64
CA VAL A 24 3.72 9.51 -11.00
C VAL A 24 3.32 8.03 -11.07
N LEU A 25 3.75 7.21 -10.09
CA LEU A 25 3.40 5.79 -10.02
C LEU A 25 1.89 5.58 -9.87
N LEU A 26 1.22 6.38 -9.05
CA LEU A 26 -0.23 6.33 -8.88
C LEU A 26 -0.95 6.61 -10.20
N ARG A 27 -0.52 7.65 -10.93
CA ARG A 27 -1.11 8.03 -12.22
C ARG A 27 -0.89 6.94 -13.27
N LEU A 28 0.34 6.45 -13.41
CA LEU A 28 0.69 5.45 -14.42
C LEU A 28 -0.04 4.12 -14.19
N ASN A 29 -0.14 3.67 -12.94
CA ASN A 29 -0.64 2.33 -12.64
C ASN A 29 -2.15 2.28 -12.36
N TYR A 30 -2.74 3.35 -11.83
CA TYR A 30 -4.17 3.37 -11.46
C TYR A 30 -5.00 4.42 -12.23
N GLY A 31 -4.36 5.26 -13.05
CA GLY A 31 -5.05 6.38 -13.70
C GLY A 31 -5.62 7.39 -12.70
N LEU A 32 -5.06 7.45 -11.49
CA LEU A 32 -5.51 8.33 -10.41
C LEU A 32 -4.56 9.51 -10.26
N SER A 33 -5.12 10.66 -9.90
CA SER A 33 -4.38 11.88 -9.58
C SER A 33 -5.06 12.54 -8.39
N GLY A 34 -4.30 13.30 -7.61
CA GLY A 34 -4.81 13.93 -6.39
C GLY A 34 -3.67 14.36 -5.47
N ASP A 35 -4.01 14.66 -4.23
CA ASP A 35 -3.04 15.05 -3.22
C ASP A 35 -2.61 13.84 -2.37
N LEU A 36 -1.32 13.77 -2.04
CA LEU A 36 -0.79 12.78 -1.10
C LEU A 36 -0.60 13.40 0.28
N ARG A 37 -1.12 12.73 1.31
CA ARG A 37 -0.83 13.05 2.72
C ARG A 37 -0.17 11.86 3.40
N PRO A 38 1.04 12.02 3.98
CA PRO A 38 1.66 10.95 4.75
C PRO A 38 0.75 10.55 5.93
N LEU A 39 0.57 9.25 6.12
CA LEU A 39 -0.18 8.70 7.27
C LEU A 39 0.74 8.24 8.41
N GLY A 40 2.06 8.35 8.23
CA GLY A 40 3.03 7.75 9.14
C GLY A 40 3.10 6.23 9.00
N SER A 41 4.28 5.68 9.24
CA SER A 41 4.53 4.24 9.28
C SER A 41 5.99 4.00 9.67
N ASN A 42 6.27 2.85 10.27
CA ASN A 42 7.62 2.47 10.68
C ASN A 42 8.42 1.76 9.58
N GLN A 43 7.74 1.19 8.57
CA GLN A 43 8.30 0.20 7.64
C GLN A 43 7.82 0.40 6.20
N ASP A 44 6.53 0.68 6.04
CA ASP A 44 5.92 1.01 4.76
C ASP A 44 5.95 2.54 4.55
N LEU A 45 5.81 3.00 3.32
CA LEU A 45 5.28 4.33 3.04
C LEU A 45 3.78 4.21 2.85
N ASN A 46 3.02 4.94 3.69
CA ASN A 46 1.57 5.01 3.61
C ASN A 46 1.16 6.45 3.30
N TYR A 47 0.50 6.65 2.16
CA TYR A 47 -0.08 7.93 1.78
C TYR A 47 -1.58 7.80 1.69
N ARG A 48 -2.31 8.74 2.30
CA ARG A 48 -3.68 9.01 1.91
C ARG A 48 -3.67 9.74 0.58
N VAL A 49 -4.43 9.22 -0.36
CA VAL A 49 -4.68 9.83 -1.66
C VAL A 49 -6.05 10.49 -1.60
N ASP A 50 -6.10 11.80 -1.75
CA ASP A 50 -7.34 12.56 -1.92
C ASP A 50 -7.52 12.85 -3.42
N SER A 51 -8.38 12.08 -4.11
CA SER A 51 -8.63 12.21 -5.57
C SER A 51 -10.09 12.56 -5.87
N GLU A 52 -10.36 13.03 -7.09
CA GLU A 52 -11.74 13.26 -7.57
C GLU A 52 -12.60 11.98 -7.57
N ARG A 53 -11.97 10.80 -7.65
CA ARG A 53 -12.64 9.49 -7.64
C ARG A 53 -12.86 8.93 -6.24
N GLY A 54 -12.48 9.67 -5.20
CA GLY A 54 -12.58 9.26 -3.81
C GLY A 54 -11.23 9.22 -3.10
N ARG A 55 -11.25 8.67 -1.88
CA ARG A 55 -10.08 8.59 -1.00
C ARG A 55 -9.53 7.17 -0.93
N PHE A 56 -8.20 7.08 -1.01
CA PHE A 56 -7.48 5.81 -1.01
C PHE A 56 -6.28 5.85 -0.08
N VAL A 57 -5.72 4.68 0.20
CA VAL A 57 -4.43 4.51 0.86
C VAL A 57 -3.47 3.83 -0.10
N LEU A 58 -2.47 4.59 -0.55
CA LEU A 58 -1.34 4.05 -1.28
C LEU A 58 -0.33 3.51 -0.28
N LYS A 59 0.01 2.22 -0.41
CA LYS A 59 1.04 1.57 0.41
C LYS A 59 2.19 1.12 -0.48
N ILE A 60 3.41 1.48 -0.11
CA ILE A 60 4.64 1.06 -0.77
C ILE A 60 5.57 0.44 0.29
N CYS A 61 6.01 -0.80 0.07
CA CYS A 61 6.99 -1.47 0.93
C CYS A 61 8.17 -1.98 0.11
N HIS A 62 9.25 -2.39 0.79
CA HIS A 62 10.44 -2.95 0.14
C HIS A 62 10.13 -4.25 -0.61
N GLY A 63 10.86 -4.48 -1.70
CA GLY A 63 10.77 -5.71 -2.52
C GLY A 63 11.20 -6.98 -1.78
N ASP A 64 11.89 -6.85 -0.65
CA ASP A 64 12.27 -7.97 0.22
C ASP A 64 11.08 -8.56 0.99
N TYR A 65 9.92 -7.89 0.98
CA TYR A 65 8.67 -8.45 1.50
C TYR A 65 8.22 -9.61 0.63
N ALA A 66 7.83 -10.72 1.26
CA ALA A 66 7.39 -11.88 0.50
C ALA A 66 6.05 -11.56 -0.17
N VAL A 67 6.03 -11.63 -1.51
CA VAL A 67 4.82 -11.43 -2.32
C VAL A 67 3.66 -12.29 -1.82
N GLN A 68 3.93 -13.54 -1.41
CA GLN A 68 2.90 -14.44 -0.87
C GLN A 68 2.26 -13.91 0.42
N GLU A 69 3.00 -13.23 1.29
CA GLU A 69 2.46 -12.64 2.52
C GLU A 69 1.52 -11.47 2.19
N LEU A 70 1.89 -10.63 1.22
CA LEU A 70 1.05 -9.52 0.77
C LEU A 70 -0.22 -10.03 0.05
N GLN A 71 -0.09 -11.06 -0.77
CA GLN A 71 -1.22 -11.74 -1.42
C GLN A 71 -2.16 -12.38 -0.40
N ALA A 72 -1.63 -13.01 0.66
CA ALA A 72 -2.44 -13.57 1.74
C ALA A 72 -3.26 -12.47 2.46
N GLN A 73 -2.67 -11.30 2.70
CA GLN A 73 -3.41 -10.14 3.24
C GLN A 73 -4.56 -9.72 2.31
N HIS A 74 -4.33 -9.64 1.00
CA HIS A 74 -5.37 -9.29 0.03
C HIS A 74 -6.49 -10.33 -0.01
N ALA A 75 -6.14 -11.62 0.03
CA ALA A 75 -7.12 -12.70 0.08
C ALA A 75 -7.98 -12.62 1.34
N ALA A 76 -7.38 -12.33 2.50
CA ALA A 76 -8.10 -12.13 3.75
C ALA A 76 -9.07 -10.93 3.67
N LEU A 77 -8.63 -9.79 3.13
CA LEU A 77 -9.49 -8.60 2.92
C LEU A 77 -10.68 -8.93 2.02
N LYS A 78 -10.47 -9.61 0.89
CA LYS A 78 -11.53 -10.02 -0.03
C LYS A 78 -12.54 -10.95 0.64
N LEU A 79 -12.07 -11.92 1.41
CA LEU A 79 -12.91 -12.84 2.15
C LEU A 79 -13.76 -12.09 3.19
N LEU A 80 -13.15 -11.22 4.00
CA LEU A 80 -13.86 -10.43 5.01
C LEU A 80 -14.89 -9.49 4.40
N ALA A 81 -14.56 -8.84 3.27
CA ALA A 81 -15.48 -7.98 2.53
C ALA A 81 -16.73 -8.74 2.05
N GLY A 82 -16.58 -10.01 1.66
CA GLY A 82 -17.71 -10.87 1.26
C GLY A 82 -18.63 -11.30 2.40
N HIS A 83 -18.13 -11.38 3.63
CA HIS A 83 -18.94 -11.73 4.81
C HIS A 83 -19.76 -10.56 5.36
N GLY A 84 -19.31 -9.32 5.14
CA GLY A 84 -20.03 -8.09 5.54
C GLY A 84 -20.10 -7.83 7.06
N ALA A 85 -19.56 -8.71 7.89
CA ALA A 85 -19.62 -8.59 9.35
C ALA A 85 -18.69 -7.48 9.92
N VAL A 86 -17.67 -7.08 9.17
CA VAL A 86 -16.68 -6.07 9.60
C VAL A 86 -16.36 -5.14 8.44
N LYS A 87 -16.24 -3.84 8.72
CA LYS A 87 -15.79 -2.86 7.72
C LYS A 87 -14.28 -3.06 7.47
N VAL A 88 -13.93 -3.54 6.29
CA VAL A 88 -12.55 -3.73 5.83
C VAL A 88 -12.31 -2.97 4.53
N PRO A 89 -11.07 -2.51 4.28
CA PRO A 89 -10.80 -1.76 3.06
C PRO A 89 -10.81 -2.70 1.85
N ARG A 90 -11.41 -2.24 0.74
CA ARG A 90 -11.31 -2.94 -0.54
C ARG A 90 -9.93 -2.76 -1.14
N VAL A 91 -9.41 -3.81 -1.78
CA VAL A 91 -8.19 -3.73 -2.60
C VAL A 91 -8.57 -3.17 -3.96
N ILE A 92 -7.87 -2.13 -4.41
CA ILE A 92 -8.10 -1.51 -5.71
C ILE A 92 -7.12 -2.12 -6.71
N THR A 93 -7.66 -2.72 -7.75
CA THR A 93 -6.87 -3.33 -8.82
C THR A 93 -6.25 -2.26 -9.70
N ALA A 94 -4.99 -2.44 -10.08
CA ALA A 94 -4.29 -1.58 -11.03
C ALA A 94 -4.82 -1.77 -12.46
N SER A 95 -4.44 -0.86 -13.36
CA SER A 95 -4.88 -0.84 -14.77
C SER A 95 -4.46 -2.11 -15.54
N ASN A 96 -3.46 -2.84 -15.06
CA ASN A 96 -3.00 -4.11 -15.61
C ASN A 96 -3.73 -5.34 -15.01
N GLY A 97 -4.77 -5.13 -14.19
CA GLY A 97 -5.53 -6.21 -13.56
C GLY A 97 -4.88 -6.83 -12.32
N GLN A 98 -3.73 -6.33 -11.86
CA GLN A 98 -3.04 -6.83 -10.67
C GLN A 98 -3.41 -6.03 -9.42
N ASP A 99 -3.53 -6.71 -8.28
CA ASP A 99 -3.80 -6.08 -6.98
C ASP A 99 -2.52 -5.72 -6.21
N LEU A 100 -1.37 -6.24 -6.66
CA LEU A 100 -0.05 -6.00 -6.09
C LEU A 100 0.93 -5.80 -7.22
N LEU A 101 1.60 -4.65 -7.23
CA LEU A 101 2.60 -4.31 -8.24
C LEU A 101 3.99 -4.50 -7.65
N THR A 102 4.88 -5.11 -8.42
CA THR A 102 6.31 -5.15 -8.13
C THR A 102 7.00 -4.25 -9.14
N LEU A 103 7.65 -3.21 -8.64
CA LEU A 103 8.21 -2.13 -9.44
C LEU A 103 9.67 -1.92 -9.07
N ASP A 104 10.46 -1.44 -10.00
CA ASP A 104 11.78 -0.87 -9.74
C ASP A 104 11.65 0.66 -9.86
N VAL A 105 12.06 1.39 -8.82
CA VAL A 105 12.04 2.85 -8.78
C VAL A 105 13.43 3.32 -8.41
N ASP A 106 14.13 3.93 -9.36
CA ASP A 106 15.53 4.37 -9.22
C ASP A 106 16.46 3.28 -8.66
N GLY A 107 16.28 2.02 -9.12
CA GLY A 107 17.08 0.87 -8.67
C GLY A 107 16.63 0.28 -7.33
N GLN A 108 15.53 0.76 -6.75
CA GLN A 108 14.91 0.17 -5.56
C GLN A 108 13.72 -0.71 -5.96
N ALA A 109 13.84 -2.01 -5.70
CA ALA A 109 12.71 -2.93 -5.81
C ALA A 109 11.68 -2.63 -4.72
N VAL A 110 10.44 -2.37 -5.11
CA VAL A 110 9.33 -2.06 -4.20
C VAL A 110 8.07 -2.82 -4.58
N HIS A 111 7.22 -3.04 -3.58
CA HIS A 111 5.86 -3.52 -3.76
C HIS A 111 4.87 -2.39 -3.51
N MET A 112 3.98 -2.14 -4.46
CA MET A 112 2.97 -1.09 -4.39
C MET A 112 1.56 -1.67 -4.47
N ARG A 113 0.66 -1.18 -3.62
CA ARG A 113 -0.76 -1.54 -3.60
C ARG A 113 -1.63 -0.35 -3.20
N LEU A 114 -2.88 -0.37 -3.64
CA LEU A 114 -3.86 0.66 -3.34
C LEU A 114 -5.07 0.06 -2.64
N LEU A 115 -5.47 0.67 -1.52
CA LEU A 115 -6.61 0.24 -0.72
C LEU A 115 -7.63 1.38 -0.63
N GLU A 116 -8.90 1.05 -0.45
CA GLU A 116 -9.93 2.01 -0.09
C GLU A 116 -9.60 2.68 1.26
N TYR A 117 -9.82 3.99 1.36
CA TYR A 117 -9.67 4.69 2.64
C TYR A 117 -10.91 4.45 3.51
N ILE A 118 -10.69 4.02 4.76
CA ILE A 118 -11.76 3.94 5.76
C ILE A 118 -11.78 5.24 6.56
N ASP A 119 -12.93 5.92 6.52
CA ASP A 119 -13.19 7.05 7.40
C ASP A 119 -13.10 6.68 8.89
N GLY A 120 -12.38 7.52 9.63
CA GLY A 120 -12.18 7.38 11.06
C GLY A 120 -11.28 8.48 11.61
N GLN A 121 -11.09 8.47 12.93
CA GLN A 121 -10.20 9.38 13.64
C GLN A 121 -9.12 8.56 14.36
N SER A 122 -7.90 9.12 14.46
CA SER A 122 -6.86 8.54 15.30
C SER A 122 -7.33 8.56 16.76
N LEU A 123 -7.08 7.47 17.48
CA LEU A 123 -7.37 7.37 18.92
C LEU A 123 -6.30 8.07 19.78
N THR A 124 -5.17 8.44 19.18
CA THR A 124 -4.08 9.16 19.82
C THR A 124 -3.85 10.47 19.06
N GLN A 125 -4.02 11.60 19.76
CA GLN A 125 -3.60 12.93 19.30
C GLN A 125 -2.21 13.26 19.87
#